data_AF-A0A1L8MD67-F1
#
_entry.id   AF-A0A1L8MD67-F1
#
_cell.length_a   1.000
_cell.length_b   1.000
_cell.length_c   1.000
_cell.angle_alpha   90.00
_cell.angle_beta   90.00
_cell.angle_gamma   90.00
#
_symmetry.space_group_name_H-M   'P 1'
#
loop_
_entity.id
_entity.type
_entity.pdbx_description
1 polymer ?
#
loop_
_entity_poly.entity_id
_entity_poly.type
_entity_poly.pdbx_seq_one_letter_code
_entity_poly.pdbx_strand_id
1 'polypeptide(L)'
;MVLSYCKTPEKQLEHELVKKSSIAIAQKSGDPHSLYTALKRLFHTIVVGSVLASAVVLILLFQQYQNDWLNVQTRFSGESIARQYAKLLAPAFSIESALSQGSSNNSETSTQLSKTTVNLLQIESIVDVLLQEPHILSLSVFDRQGKYIAPLPRIDSVVTLNENEDFTPLTYVSTIFDESNQVVGYVNVHMNTLAVLESPLSLRYQLTFIACILMFFALTMGIYLTRLFYKSRPWVIQVINAKNR
;
A
#
# COMPACT_ATOMS: atom_id res chain seq x y z
N MET A 1 -72.06 -76.76 18.76
CA MET A 1 -71.23 -75.61 19.17
C MET A 1 -69.82 -75.95 18.70
N VAL A 2 -69.30 -75.38 17.61
CA VAL A 2 -68.70 -74.04 17.55
C VAL A 2 -68.90 -73.45 16.15
N LEU A 3 -69.18 -72.14 16.14
CA LEU A 3 -69.54 -71.29 15.02
C LEU A 3 -68.42 -71.13 13.99
N SER A 4 -68.78 -71.31 12.72
CA SER A 4 -68.06 -70.85 11.55
C SER A 4 -68.06 -69.32 11.51
N TYR A 5 -66.88 -68.69 11.56
CA TYR A 5 -66.72 -67.26 11.32
C TYR A 5 -66.09 -67.05 9.94
N CYS A 6 -66.95 -66.66 8.99
CA CYS A 6 -66.56 -66.13 7.69
C CYS A 6 -65.88 -64.76 7.91
N LYS A 7 -64.58 -64.65 7.61
CA LYS A 7 -63.83 -63.40 7.74
C LYS A 7 -63.96 -62.61 6.43
N THR A 8 -64.68 -61.50 6.49
CA THR A 8 -65.01 -60.62 5.35
C THR A 8 -63.75 -59.98 4.75
N PRO A 9 -63.55 -60.01 3.42
CA PRO A 9 -62.31 -59.56 2.76
C PRO A 9 -62.10 -58.02 2.76
N GLU A 10 -63.13 -57.24 3.08
CA GLU A 10 -63.12 -55.77 3.03
C GLU A 10 -62.19 -55.14 4.09
N LYS A 11 -62.16 -55.69 5.31
CA LYS A 11 -61.28 -55.19 6.39
C LYS A 11 -59.80 -55.45 6.13
N GLN A 12 -59.48 -56.41 5.25
CA GLN A 12 -58.10 -56.73 4.92
C GLN A 12 -57.51 -55.73 3.94
N LEU A 13 -58.34 -55.15 3.07
CA LEU A 13 -57.95 -54.20 2.03
C LEU A 13 -57.75 -52.78 2.59
N GLU A 14 -58.58 -52.36 3.54
CA GLU A 14 -58.38 -51.09 4.25
C GLU A 14 -57.11 -51.10 5.12
N HIS A 15 -56.83 -52.21 5.81
CA HIS A 15 -55.59 -52.35 6.57
C HIS A 15 -54.35 -52.35 5.66
N GLU A 16 -54.44 -52.88 4.43
CA GLU A 16 -53.36 -52.87 3.45
C GLU A 16 -53.14 -51.46 2.86
N LEU A 17 -54.21 -50.71 2.60
CA LEU A 17 -54.15 -49.33 2.11
C LEU A 17 -53.67 -48.34 3.18
N VAL A 18 -54.12 -48.47 4.42
CA VAL A 18 -53.61 -47.67 5.56
C VAL A 18 -52.15 -48.02 5.81
N LYS A 19 -51.75 -49.30 5.73
CA LYS A 19 -50.34 -49.70 5.86
C LYS A 19 -49.49 -49.16 4.71
N LYS A 20 -49.94 -49.22 3.45
CA LYS A 20 -49.24 -48.64 2.30
C LYS A 20 -49.16 -47.11 2.37
N SER A 21 -50.21 -46.43 2.82
CA SER A 21 -50.23 -44.99 3.07
C SER A 21 -49.25 -44.59 4.18
N SER A 22 -49.24 -45.32 5.29
CA SER A 22 -48.31 -45.09 6.41
C SER A 22 -46.85 -45.29 5.99
N ILE A 23 -46.58 -46.30 5.16
CA ILE A 23 -45.24 -46.58 4.63
C ILE A 23 -44.82 -45.52 3.61
N ALA A 24 -45.74 -45.04 2.76
CA ALA A 24 -45.48 -43.96 1.80
C ALA A 24 -45.22 -42.59 2.48
N ILE A 25 -45.90 -42.32 3.60
CA ILE A 25 -45.67 -41.11 4.42
C ILE A 25 -44.37 -41.22 5.22
N ALA A 26 -44.03 -42.43 5.72
CA ALA A 26 -42.76 -42.68 6.43
C ALA A 26 -41.54 -42.72 5.49
N GLN A 27 -41.69 -43.12 4.22
CA GLN A 27 -40.62 -43.05 3.21
C GLN A 27 -40.30 -41.63 2.73
N LYS A 28 -41.09 -40.62 3.13
CA LYS A 28 -40.74 -39.20 2.92
C LYS A 28 -39.81 -38.66 4.02
N SER A 29 -39.13 -39.51 4.79
CA SER A 29 -37.92 -39.08 5.49
C SER A 29 -36.77 -39.10 4.47
N GLY A 30 -36.56 -37.96 3.80
CA GLY A 30 -35.48 -37.81 2.83
C GLY A 30 -34.15 -38.33 3.38
N ASP A 31 -33.46 -39.14 2.59
CA ASP A 31 -32.25 -39.85 3.02
C ASP A 31 -31.28 -38.89 3.74
N PRO A 32 -30.88 -39.18 4.99
CA PRO A 32 -29.93 -38.35 5.73
C PRO A 32 -28.58 -38.22 5.01
N HIS A 33 -28.30 -39.11 4.06
CA HIS A 33 -27.14 -39.05 3.17
C HIS A 33 -27.22 -37.90 2.14
N SER A 34 -28.40 -37.53 1.65
CA SER A 34 -28.56 -36.48 0.63
C SER A 34 -28.31 -35.08 1.19
N LEU A 35 -28.96 -34.75 2.31
CA LEU A 35 -28.78 -33.46 3.00
C LEU A 35 -27.34 -33.30 3.54
N TYR A 36 -26.77 -34.37 4.09
CA TYR A 36 -25.38 -34.34 4.57
C TYR A 36 -24.38 -34.08 3.44
N THR A 37 -24.58 -34.72 2.28
CA THR A 37 -23.70 -34.55 1.13
C THR A 37 -23.83 -33.15 0.53
N ALA A 38 -25.03 -32.58 0.51
CA ALA A 38 -25.27 -31.21 0.08
C ALA A 38 -24.63 -30.18 1.03
N LEU A 39 -24.83 -30.31 2.35
CA LEU A 39 -24.26 -29.42 3.35
C LEU A 39 -22.72 -29.46 3.35
N LYS A 40 -22.16 -30.66 3.19
CA LYS A 40 -20.71 -30.88 3.07
C LYS A 40 -20.13 -30.13 1.86
N ARG A 41 -20.78 -30.24 0.70
CA ARG A 41 -20.34 -29.55 -0.53
C ARG A 41 -20.44 -28.04 -0.37
N LEU A 42 -21.54 -27.55 0.23
CA LEU A 42 -21.76 -26.12 0.48
C LEU A 42 -20.66 -25.53 1.38
N PHE A 43 -20.30 -26.21 2.47
CA PHE A 43 -19.23 -25.72 3.36
C PHE A 43 -17.86 -25.76 2.66
N HIS A 44 -17.58 -26.81 1.89
CA HIS A 44 -16.35 -26.89 1.11
C HIS A 44 -16.26 -25.77 0.07
N THR A 45 -17.35 -25.47 -0.64
CA THR A 45 -17.40 -24.37 -1.62
C THR A 45 -17.23 -23.01 -0.96
N ILE A 46 -17.77 -22.79 0.25
CA ILE A 46 -17.59 -21.54 1.01
C ILE A 46 -16.14 -21.38 1.46
N VAL A 47 -15.51 -22.42 1.98
CA VAL A 47 -14.11 -22.36 2.43
C VAL A 47 -13.17 -22.10 1.26
N VAL A 48 -13.33 -22.84 0.15
CA VAL A 48 -12.53 -22.63 -1.07
C VAL A 48 -12.77 -21.23 -1.64
N GLY A 49 -14.02 -20.77 -1.69
CA GLY A 49 -14.37 -19.42 -2.14
C GLY A 49 -13.76 -18.33 -1.27
N SER A 50 -13.75 -18.50 0.06
CA SER A 50 -13.14 -17.56 1.00
C SER A 50 -11.61 -17.45 0.83
N VAL A 51 -10.93 -18.60 0.70
CA VAL A 51 -9.47 -18.62 0.46
C VAL A 51 -9.14 -17.95 -0.88
N LEU A 52 -9.92 -18.23 -1.92
CA LEU A 52 -9.70 -17.65 -3.24
C LEU A 52 -9.97 -16.14 -3.25
N ALA A 53 -11.04 -15.68 -2.61
CA ALA A 53 -11.33 -14.26 -2.45
C ALA A 53 -10.22 -13.54 -1.67
N SER A 54 -9.74 -14.13 -0.57
CA SER A 54 -8.63 -13.59 0.21
C SER A 54 -7.34 -13.49 -0.60
N ALA A 55 -7.03 -14.50 -1.42
CA ALA A 55 -5.87 -14.47 -2.32
C ALA A 55 -5.99 -13.35 -3.36
N VAL A 56 -7.17 -13.17 -3.97
CA VAL A 56 -7.40 -12.07 -4.93
C VAL A 56 -7.24 -10.71 -4.25
N VAL A 57 -7.82 -10.51 -3.06
CA VAL A 57 -7.67 -9.26 -2.30
C VAL A 57 -6.21 -8.98 -1.96
N LEU A 58 -5.46 -10.00 -1.53
CA LEU A 58 -4.03 -9.86 -1.22
C LEU A 58 -3.22 -9.43 -2.45
N ILE A 59 -3.52 -10.01 -3.62
CA ILE A 59 -2.87 -9.65 -4.88
C ILE A 59 -3.19 -8.20 -5.26
N LEU A 60 -4.45 -7.78 -5.15
CA LEU A 60 -4.86 -6.41 -5.45
C LEU A 60 -4.20 -5.40 -4.52
N LEU A 61 -4.17 -5.67 -3.21
CA LEU A 61 -3.49 -4.83 -2.24
C LEU A 61 -1.98 -4.76 -2.50
N PHE A 62 -1.37 -5.88 -2.89
CA PHE A 62 0.03 -5.91 -3.26
C PHE A 62 0.29 -5.05 -4.51
N GLN A 63 -0.53 -5.18 -5.55
CA GLN A 63 -0.41 -4.36 -6.76
C GLN A 63 -0.57 -2.86 -6.47
N GLN A 64 -1.59 -2.50 -5.68
CA GLN A 64 -1.80 -1.11 -5.25
C GLN A 64 -0.58 -0.58 -4.50
N TYR A 65 -0.07 -1.34 -3.54
CA TYR A 65 1.13 -0.98 -2.81
C TYR A 65 2.34 -0.79 -3.74
N GLN A 66 2.55 -1.68 -4.73
CA GLN A 66 3.65 -1.55 -5.69
C GLN A 66 3.57 -0.28 -6.53
N ASN A 67 2.35 0.16 -6.88
CA ASN A 67 2.11 1.34 -7.70
C ASN A 67 2.35 2.64 -6.91
N ASP A 68 1.85 2.71 -5.66
CA ASP A 68 1.91 3.93 -4.85
C ASP A 68 3.27 4.11 -4.15
N TRP A 69 3.96 3.00 -3.90
CA TRP A 69 5.23 2.91 -3.17
C TRP A 69 6.29 3.90 -3.67
N LEU A 70 6.48 3.96 -4.99
CA LEU A 70 7.58 4.71 -5.59
C LEU A 70 7.43 6.18 -5.23
N ASN A 71 6.22 6.71 -5.45
CA ASN A 71 5.89 8.09 -5.17
C ASN A 71 6.03 8.41 -3.68
N VAL A 72 5.50 7.57 -2.78
CA VAL A 72 5.56 7.81 -1.33
C VAL A 72 7.00 7.82 -0.81
N GLN A 73 7.81 6.82 -1.21
CA GLN A 73 9.17 6.66 -0.72
C GLN A 73 10.09 7.78 -1.24
N THR A 74 9.98 8.13 -2.53
CA THR A 74 10.78 9.21 -3.11
C THR A 74 10.34 10.56 -2.60
N ARG A 75 9.02 10.77 -2.40
CA ARG A 75 8.49 12.06 -1.96
C ARG A 75 8.96 12.43 -0.56
N PHE A 76 8.88 11.50 0.39
CA PHE A 76 9.30 11.77 1.76
C PHE A 76 10.80 12.07 1.83
N SER A 77 11.61 11.27 1.13
CA SER A 77 13.07 11.48 1.05
C SER A 77 13.40 12.81 0.36
N GLY A 78 12.83 13.07 -0.82
CA GLY A 78 13.07 14.28 -1.59
C GLY A 78 12.62 15.56 -0.89
N GLU A 79 11.44 15.57 -0.27
CA GLU A 79 10.98 16.71 0.54
C GLU A 79 11.90 16.96 1.74
N SER A 80 12.41 15.91 2.39
CA SER A 80 13.31 16.05 3.53
C SER A 80 14.66 16.63 3.14
N ILE A 81 15.24 16.17 2.03
CA ILE A 81 16.51 16.68 1.49
C ILE A 81 16.33 18.14 1.08
N ALA A 82 15.28 18.46 0.33
CA ALA A 82 14.99 19.83 -0.07
C ALA A 82 14.82 20.78 1.13
N ARG A 83 14.18 20.33 2.22
CA ARG A 83 14.08 21.10 3.47
C ARG A 83 15.44 21.28 4.16
N GLN A 84 16.26 20.24 4.22
CA GLN A 84 17.60 20.35 4.80
C GLN A 84 18.46 21.32 3.98
N TYR A 85 18.35 21.26 2.66
CA TYR A 85 19.13 22.12 1.76
C TYR A 85 18.69 23.57 1.86
N ALA A 86 17.37 23.81 1.92
CA ALA A 86 16.85 25.14 2.22
C ALA A 86 17.37 25.67 3.56
N LYS A 87 17.49 24.82 4.58
CA LYS A 87 18.05 25.21 5.88
C LYS A 87 19.56 25.48 5.83
N LEU A 88 20.33 24.75 5.03
CA LEU A 88 21.76 25.00 4.82
C LEU A 88 22.03 26.28 4.04
N LEU A 89 21.11 26.63 3.14
CA LEU A 89 21.18 27.87 2.35
C LEU A 89 20.67 29.09 3.12
N ALA A 90 19.76 28.91 4.09
CA ALA A 90 19.16 30.00 4.86
C ALA A 90 20.16 31.04 5.44
N PRO A 91 21.31 30.65 6.03
CA PRO A 91 22.29 31.61 6.53
C PRO A 91 22.91 32.50 5.44
N ALA A 92 23.09 31.98 4.22
CA ALA A 92 23.60 32.78 3.11
C ALA A 92 22.58 33.85 2.66
N PHE A 93 21.28 33.54 2.80
CA PHE A 93 20.18 34.47 2.49
C PHE A 93 19.89 35.47 3.61
N SER A 94 20.07 35.11 4.88
CA SER A 94 19.88 36.04 6.01
C SER A 94 20.96 37.11 6.05
N ILE A 95 22.18 36.77 5.63
CA ILE A 95 23.27 37.73 5.46
C ILE A 95 22.93 38.73 4.34
N GLU A 96 22.40 38.27 3.21
CA GLU A 96 21.90 39.12 2.11
C GLU A 96 20.80 40.08 2.57
N SER A 97 19.79 39.59 3.29
CA SER A 97 18.64 40.38 3.74
C SER A 97 19.02 41.43 4.79
N ALA A 98 19.87 41.07 5.75
CA ALA A 98 20.40 41.99 6.77
C ALA A 98 21.30 43.08 6.18
N LEU A 99 22.12 42.74 5.17
CA LEU A 99 22.97 43.69 4.47
C LEU A 99 22.16 44.66 3.58
N SER A 100 21.02 44.20 3.04
CA SER A 100 20.14 45.01 2.20
C SER A 100 19.33 46.05 3.00
N GLN A 101 19.01 45.79 4.27
CA GLN A 101 18.29 46.74 5.14
C GLN A 101 19.20 47.81 5.78
N GLY A 102 20.52 47.56 5.89
CA GLY A 102 21.48 48.53 6.45
C GLY A 102 21.93 49.64 5.50
N SER A 103 21.50 49.64 4.23
CA SER A 103 22.00 50.53 3.18
C SER A 103 20.98 51.59 2.76
N SER A 104 20.56 52.45 3.70
CA SER A 104 19.72 53.64 3.41
C SER A 104 20.45 54.98 3.55
N ASN A 105 21.75 55.00 3.84
CA ASN A 105 22.52 56.25 3.92
C ASN A 105 23.69 56.24 2.92
N ASN A 106 23.47 56.97 1.83
CA ASN A 106 24.37 57.60 0.87
C ASN A 106 25.79 57.02 0.61
N SER A 107 26.03 56.79 -0.70
CA SER A 107 27.32 56.62 -1.39
C SER A 107 27.99 55.28 -1.16
N GLU A 108 27.88 54.35 -2.15
CA GLU A 108 28.89 53.31 -2.48
C GLU A 108 28.34 52.24 -3.46
N THR A 109 28.26 52.58 -4.75
CA THR A 109 27.82 51.65 -5.81
C THR A 109 28.81 50.51 -6.07
N SER A 110 30.09 50.68 -5.71
CA SER A 110 31.17 49.70 -5.91
C SER A 110 31.26 48.65 -4.79
N THR A 111 30.84 49.00 -3.57
CA THR A 111 30.92 48.10 -2.39
C THR A 111 29.71 47.17 -2.31
N GLN A 112 28.54 47.57 -2.84
CA GLN A 112 27.36 46.70 -2.96
C GLN A 112 27.57 45.56 -3.96
N LEU A 113 28.14 45.85 -5.14
CA LEU A 113 28.39 44.84 -6.18
C LEU A 113 29.40 43.78 -5.73
N SER A 114 30.41 44.20 -4.97
CA SER A 114 31.42 43.31 -4.40
C SER A 114 30.82 42.41 -3.31
N LYS A 115 29.89 42.92 -2.48
CA LYS A 115 29.22 42.15 -1.41
C LYS A 115 28.22 41.12 -1.95
N THR A 116 27.39 41.49 -2.93
CA THR A 116 26.50 40.53 -3.61
C THR A 116 27.31 39.44 -4.31
N THR A 117 28.45 39.78 -4.92
CA THR A 117 29.33 38.78 -5.55
C THR A 117 29.91 37.79 -4.52
N VAL A 118 30.29 38.27 -3.33
CA VAL A 118 30.80 37.40 -2.25
C VAL A 118 29.72 36.45 -1.72
N ASN A 119 28.47 36.91 -1.57
CA ASN A 119 27.35 36.05 -1.16
C ASN A 119 27.00 35.01 -2.24
N LEU A 120 27.01 35.41 -3.51
CA LEU A 120 26.80 34.49 -4.63
C LEU A 120 27.85 33.38 -4.66
N LEU A 121 29.12 33.71 -4.41
CA LEU A 121 30.21 32.73 -4.32
C LEU A 121 30.04 31.77 -3.14
N GLN A 122 29.48 32.23 -2.01
CA GLN A 122 29.16 31.36 -0.88
C GLN A 122 28.00 30.41 -1.19
N ILE A 123 26.94 30.91 -1.83
CA ILE A 123 25.82 30.08 -2.29
C ILE A 123 26.30 29.05 -3.31
N GLU A 124 27.13 29.48 -4.28
CA GLU A 124 27.72 28.61 -5.29
C GLU A 124 28.60 27.52 -4.66
N SER A 125 29.45 27.87 -3.70
CA SER A 125 30.29 26.89 -2.98
C SER A 125 29.45 25.87 -2.21
N ILE A 126 28.37 26.30 -1.54
CA ILE A 126 27.46 25.38 -0.84
C ILE A 126 26.77 24.48 -1.86
N VAL A 127 26.26 25.04 -2.96
CA VAL A 127 25.59 24.27 -4.03
C VAL A 127 26.52 23.24 -4.65
N ASP A 128 27.79 23.57 -4.89
CA ASP A 128 28.77 22.64 -5.46
C ASP A 128 29.06 21.45 -4.54
N VAL A 129 29.12 21.68 -3.22
CA VAL A 129 29.25 20.60 -2.23
C VAL A 129 28.00 19.72 -2.21
N LEU A 130 26.81 20.29 -2.31
CA LEU A 130 25.54 19.54 -2.33
C LEU A 130 25.37 18.73 -3.63
N LEU A 131 25.94 19.19 -4.74
CA LEU A 131 25.95 18.47 -6.03
C LEU A 131 26.86 17.23 -6.03
N GLN A 132 27.80 17.11 -5.08
CA GLN A 132 28.64 15.91 -4.96
C GLN A 132 27.89 14.71 -4.36
N GLU A 133 26.66 14.89 -3.88
CA GLU A 133 25.86 13.79 -3.37
C GLU A 133 25.37 12.88 -4.51
N PRO A 134 25.52 11.54 -4.39
CA PRO A 134 25.22 10.58 -5.46
C PRO A 134 23.73 10.53 -5.86
N HIS A 135 22.85 11.08 -5.03
CA HIS A 135 21.40 11.05 -5.24
C HIS A 135 20.86 12.30 -5.96
N ILE A 136 21.69 13.30 -6.21
CA ILE A 136 21.26 14.61 -6.73
C ILE A 136 21.77 14.82 -8.15
N LEU A 137 20.86 15.20 -9.04
CA LEU A 137 21.16 15.50 -10.43
C LEU A 137 21.44 16.99 -10.62
N SER A 138 20.63 17.84 -9.98
CA SER A 138 20.87 19.27 -9.99
C SER A 138 20.18 20.00 -8.83
N LEU A 139 20.70 21.19 -8.53
CA LEU A 139 20.21 22.08 -7.50
C LEU A 139 20.05 23.46 -8.11
N SER A 140 18.87 24.05 -7.96
CA SER A 140 18.58 25.40 -8.45
C SER A 140 18.03 26.25 -7.32
N VAL A 141 18.57 27.46 -7.19
CA VAL A 141 18.23 28.39 -6.11
C VAL A 141 17.62 29.66 -6.71
N PHE A 142 16.44 30.01 -6.21
CA PHE A 142 15.63 31.12 -6.66
C PHE A 142 15.42 32.14 -5.54
N ASP A 143 15.37 33.41 -5.92
CA ASP A 143 14.96 34.53 -5.08
C ASP A 143 13.46 34.45 -4.74
N ARG A 144 13.02 35.27 -3.79
CA ARG A 144 11.60 35.46 -3.42
C ARG A 144 10.73 35.83 -4.62
N GLN A 145 11.29 36.51 -5.63
CA GLN A 145 10.62 36.90 -6.88
C GLN A 145 10.71 35.82 -7.97
N GLY A 146 11.26 34.65 -7.67
CA GLY A 146 11.46 33.57 -8.64
C GLY A 146 12.62 33.81 -9.62
N LYS A 147 13.51 34.78 -9.33
CA LYS A 147 14.71 35.05 -10.13
C LYS A 147 15.80 34.04 -9.77
N TYR A 148 16.48 33.51 -10.78
CA TYR A 148 17.58 32.56 -10.60
C TYR A 148 18.81 33.24 -9.97
N ILE A 149 19.38 32.66 -8.90
CA ILE A 149 20.48 33.26 -8.13
C ILE A 149 21.81 32.53 -8.39
N ALA A 150 21.84 31.20 -8.43
CA ALA A 150 23.08 30.42 -8.53
C ALA A 150 23.08 29.48 -9.76
N PRO A 151 23.96 29.71 -10.75
CA PRO A 151 24.09 28.84 -11.93
C PRO A 151 25.15 27.76 -11.72
N LEU A 152 24.74 26.56 -11.31
CA LEU A 152 25.52 25.33 -11.44
C LEU A 152 24.67 24.27 -12.17
N PRO A 153 25.32 23.32 -12.87
CA PRO A 153 25.16 23.06 -14.29
C PRO A 153 23.69 23.03 -14.72
N ARG A 154 23.38 23.80 -15.77
CA ARG A 154 22.07 23.76 -16.44
C ARG A 154 21.87 22.35 -16.97
N ILE A 155 21.20 21.51 -16.21
CA ILE A 155 20.58 20.33 -16.78
C ILE A 155 19.57 20.79 -17.83
N ASP A 156 19.45 20.03 -18.90
CA ASP A 156 18.46 20.31 -19.91
C ASP A 156 17.06 20.32 -19.26
N SER A 157 16.10 21.01 -19.88
CA SER A 157 14.71 21.05 -19.41
C SER A 157 14.21 19.67 -18.97
N VAL A 158 13.30 19.63 -17.99
CA VAL A 158 12.68 18.37 -17.50
C VAL A 158 12.13 17.52 -18.66
N VAL A 159 11.71 18.18 -19.75
CA VAL A 159 11.24 17.55 -20.99
C VAL A 159 12.37 16.84 -21.73
N THR A 160 13.50 17.51 -21.94
CA THR A 160 14.69 16.97 -22.61
C THR A 160 15.41 15.92 -21.77
N LEU A 161 15.40 16.05 -20.43
CA LEU A 161 15.91 15.02 -19.54
C LEU A 161 15.09 13.73 -19.66
N ASN A 162 13.76 13.85 -19.72
CA ASN A 162 12.86 12.70 -19.90
C ASN A 162 12.91 12.10 -21.32
N GLU A 163 13.54 12.78 -22.28
CA GLU A 163 13.76 12.29 -23.65
C GLU A 163 15.13 11.61 -23.80
N ASN A 164 16.17 12.12 -23.14
CA ASN A 164 17.54 11.60 -23.21
C ASN A 164 17.83 10.51 -22.17
N GLU A 165 17.14 10.50 -21.03
CA GLU A 165 17.35 9.54 -19.95
C GLU A 165 16.11 8.63 -19.81
N ASP A 166 16.34 7.33 -19.56
CA ASP A 166 15.28 6.31 -19.40
C ASP A 166 14.47 6.45 -18.09
N PHE A 167 14.66 7.54 -17.33
CA PHE A 167 14.00 7.77 -16.06
C PHE A 167 13.46 9.20 -15.93
N THR A 168 12.28 9.33 -15.33
CA THR A 168 11.66 10.64 -15.09
C THR A 168 12.30 11.30 -13.85
N PRO A 169 12.96 12.46 -13.99
CA PRO A 169 13.56 13.17 -12.86
C PRO A 169 12.48 13.70 -11.91
N LEU A 170 12.60 13.39 -10.62
CA LEU A 170 11.71 13.94 -9.59
C LEU A 170 12.23 15.30 -9.13
N THR A 171 11.33 16.28 -9.10
CA THR A 171 11.63 17.67 -8.82
C THR A 171 10.94 18.09 -7.53
N TYR A 172 11.71 18.54 -6.54
CA TYR A 172 11.20 18.94 -5.23
C TYR A 172 11.54 20.39 -4.94
N VAL A 173 10.52 21.17 -4.56
CA VAL A 173 10.67 22.59 -4.22
C VAL A 173 10.49 22.78 -2.72
N SER A 174 11.44 23.45 -2.08
CA SER A 174 11.35 23.86 -0.68
C SER A 174 11.55 25.37 -0.55
N THR A 175 10.80 25.98 0.35
CA THR A 175 10.97 27.39 0.73
C THR A 175 12.15 27.55 1.66
N ILE A 176 12.95 28.59 1.43
CA ILE A 176 14.01 29.05 2.34
C ILE A 176 13.38 30.06 3.29
N PHE A 177 13.51 29.80 4.59
CA PHE A 177 13.04 30.70 5.63
C PHE A 177 14.22 31.42 6.28
N ASP A 178 14.05 32.71 6.56
CA ASP A 178 14.96 33.50 7.39
C ASP A 178 14.76 33.17 8.88
N GLU A 179 15.67 33.63 9.76
CA GLU A 179 15.55 33.50 11.23
C GLU A 179 14.25 34.13 11.78
N SER A 180 13.70 35.11 11.05
CA SER A 180 12.41 35.76 11.34
C SER A 180 11.20 35.04 10.73
N ASN A 181 11.39 33.81 10.24
CA ASN A 181 10.36 32.97 9.61
C ASN A 181 9.70 33.59 8.36
N GLN A 182 10.42 34.46 7.65
CA GLN A 182 10.00 35.08 6.39
C GLN A 182 10.58 34.31 5.20
N VAL A 183 9.83 34.21 4.09
CA VAL A 183 10.28 33.52 2.88
C VAL A 183 11.29 34.40 2.13
N VAL A 184 12.53 33.93 2.04
CA VAL A 184 13.64 34.63 1.36
C VAL A 184 13.96 34.05 -0.01
N GLY A 185 13.54 32.81 -0.29
CA GLY A 185 13.78 32.18 -1.58
C GLY A 185 13.20 30.77 -1.69
N TYR A 186 13.50 30.12 -2.81
CA TYR A 186 13.09 28.75 -3.08
C TYR A 186 14.29 27.93 -3.57
N VAL A 187 14.40 26.70 -3.08
CA VAL A 187 15.35 25.70 -3.56
C VAL A 187 14.57 24.66 -4.32
N ASN A 188 15.04 24.35 -5.52
CA ASN A 188 14.49 23.29 -6.33
C ASN A 188 15.58 22.24 -6.58
N VAL A 189 15.30 21.00 -6.15
CA VAL A 189 16.21 19.87 -6.19
C VAL A 189 15.70 18.87 -7.20
N HIS A 190 16.54 18.52 -8.17
CA HIS A 190 16.30 17.43 -9.11
C HIS A 190 17.03 16.19 -8.62
N MET A 191 16.28 15.12 -8.34
CA MET A 191 16.81 13.92 -7.69
C MET A 191 16.91 12.76 -8.69
N ASN A 192 17.99 11.99 -8.58
CA ASN A 192 18.16 10.75 -9.34
C ASN A 192 17.31 9.66 -8.70
N THR A 193 16.20 9.31 -9.35
CA THR A 193 15.29 8.29 -8.86
C THR A 193 15.98 6.93 -8.77
N LEU A 194 16.88 6.59 -9.69
CA LEU A 194 17.55 5.27 -9.69
C LEU A 194 18.45 5.10 -8.46
N ALA A 195 19.25 6.12 -8.14
CA ALA A 195 20.16 6.08 -6.98
C ALA A 195 19.39 6.03 -5.65
N VAL A 196 18.26 6.73 -5.54
CA VAL A 196 17.41 6.71 -4.33
C VAL A 196 16.66 5.39 -4.20
N LEU A 197 16.41 4.70 -5.32
CA LEU A 197 15.64 3.47 -5.35
C LEU A 197 16.47 2.21 -5.12
N GLU A 198 17.79 2.24 -5.25
CA GLU A 198 18.64 1.05 -5.10
C GLU A 198 18.48 0.38 -3.73
N SER A 199 18.63 1.15 -2.65
CA SER A 199 18.51 0.67 -1.27
C SER A 199 17.10 0.11 -0.97
N PRO A 200 16.00 0.83 -1.27
CA PRO A 200 14.66 0.32 -1.03
C PRO A 200 14.20 -0.76 -2.06
N LEU A 201 14.88 -0.97 -3.19
CA LEU A 201 14.60 -2.09 -4.12
C LEU A 201 14.88 -3.45 -3.47
N SER A 202 15.97 -3.55 -2.69
CA SER A 202 16.33 -4.78 -1.98
C SER A 202 15.24 -5.21 -0.97
N LEU A 203 14.56 -4.23 -0.36
CA LEU A 203 13.46 -4.43 0.57
C LEU A 203 12.20 -4.99 -0.13
N ARG A 204 12.02 -4.73 -1.43
CA ARG A 204 10.87 -5.24 -2.23
C ARG A 204 10.95 -6.74 -2.47
N TYR A 205 12.15 -7.27 -2.68
CA TYR A 205 12.34 -8.72 -2.80
C TYR A 205 11.92 -9.44 -1.51
N GLN A 206 12.24 -8.85 -0.36
CA GLN A 206 11.83 -9.38 0.94
C GLN A 206 10.31 -9.29 1.15
N LEU A 207 9.67 -8.19 0.76
CA LEU A 207 8.22 -8.03 0.91
C LEU A 207 7.44 -9.04 0.03
N THR A 208 7.89 -9.25 -1.20
CA THR A 208 7.31 -10.24 -2.13
C THR A 208 7.45 -11.65 -1.55
N PHE A 209 8.60 -11.96 -0.94
CA PHE A 209 8.83 -13.22 -0.27
C PHE A 209 7.87 -13.44 0.91
N ILE A 210 7.65 -12.42 1.74
CA ILE A 210 6.66 -12.47 2.83
C ILE A 210 5.23 -12.67 2.28
N ALA A 211 4.86 -11.99 1.20
CA ALA A 211 3.56 -12.16 0.55
C ALA A 211 3.36 -13.60 0.04
N CYS A 212 4.38 -14.19 -0.58
CA CYS A 212 4.36 -15.61 -0.98
C CYS A 212 4.20 -16.55 0.21
N ILE A 213 4.89 -16.29 1.32
CA ILE A 213 4.74 -17.06 2.56
C ILE A 213 3.32 -16.95 3.11
N LEU A 214 2.75 -15.74 3.17
CA LEU A 214 1.37 -15.53 3.63
C LEU A 214 0.36 -16.23 2.73
N MET A 215 0.55 -16.21 1.42
CA MET A 215 -0.27 -16.96 0.48
C MET A 215 -0.20 -18.48 0.74
N PHE A 216 0.98 -19.00 1.02
CA PHE A 216 1.16 -20.41 1.41
C PHE A 216 0.48 -20.73 2.76
N PHE A 217 0.60 -19.85 3.76
CA PHE A 217 -0.11 -20.00 5.03
C PHE A 217 -1.64 -19.94 4.87
N ALA A 218 -2.16 -19.05 4.03
CA ALA A 218 -3.59 -18.98 3.73
C ALA A 218 -4.10 -20.28 3.08
N LEU A 219 -3.32 -20.84 2.15
CA LEU A 219 -3.65 -22.09 1.46
C LEU A 219 -3.60 -23.28 2.43
N THR A 220 -2.53 -23.41 3.20
CA THR A 220 -2.39 -24.49 4.21
C THR A 220 -3.48 -24.38 5.28
N MET A 221 -3.77 -23.18 5.79
CA MET A 221 -4.85 -22.95 6.74
C MET A 221 -6.21 -23.37 6.18
N GLY A 222 -6.49 -23.09 4.90
CA GLY A 222 -7.68 -23.59 4.21
C GLY A 222 -7.78 -25.13 4.23
N ILE A 223 -6.68 -25.82 3.93
CA ILE A 223 -6.62 -27.29 3.99
C ILE A 223 -6.84 -27.79 5.42
N TYR A 224 -6.22 -27.18 6.42
CA TYR A 224 -6.40 -27.57 7.82
C TYR A 224 -7.82 -27.32 8.32
N LEU A 225 -8.48 -26.23 7.91
CA LEU A 225 -9.88 -25.96 8.26
C LEU A 225 -10.81 -27.06 7.72
N THR A 226 -10.63 -27.44 6.46
CA THR A 226 -11.43 -28.54 5.89
C THR A 226 -11.18 -29.84 6.65
N ARG A 227 -9.93 -30.16 7.00
CA ARG A 227 -9.57 -31.36 7.78
C ARG A 227 -10.08 -31.33 9.22
N LEU A 228 -10.07 -30.16 9.87
CA LEU A 228 -10.55 -29.97 11.23
C LEU A 228 -12.06 -30.26 11.31
N PHE A 229 -12.83 -29.78 10.33
CA PHE A 229 -14.26 -30.07 10.22
C PHE A 229 -14.56 -31.57 10.10
N TYR A 230 -13.75 -32.32 9.35
CA TYR A 230 -13.90 -33.77 9.27
C TYR A 230 -13.66 -34.47 10.62
N LYS A 231 -12.72 -33.96 11.43
CA LYS A 231 -12.34 -34.58 12.70
C LYS A 231 -13.18 -34.11 13.89
N SER A 232 -13.76 -32.91 13.86
CA SER A 232 -14.66 -32.40 14.92
C SER A 232 -16.06 -33.03 14.88
N ARG A 233 -16.38 -33.78 13.81
CA ARG A 233 -17.64 -34.48 13.57
C ARG A 233 -18.22 -35.30 14.74
N PRO A 234 -17.50 -36.23 15.41
CA PRO A 234 -18.08 -37.01 16.51
C PRO A 234 -18.34 -36.15 17.75
N TRP A 235 -17.53 -35.12 17.97
CA TRP A 235 -17.63 -34.25 19.14
C TRP A 235 -18.85 -33.32 19.07
N VAL A 236 -19.11 -32.71 17.91
CA VAL A 236 -20.29 -31.84 17.72
C VAL A 236 -21.60 -32.61 17.91
N ILE A 237 -21.68 -33.85 17.42
CA ILE A 237 -22.87 -34.69 17.58
C ILE A 237 -23.09 -35.05 19.06
N GLN A 238 -22.01 -35.33 19.80
CA GLN A 238 -22.10 -35.59 21.24
C GLN A 238 -22.59 -34.36 22.02
N VAL A 239 -22.10 -33.17 21.70
CA VAL A 239 -22.52 -31.92 22.37
C VAL A 239 -23.99 -31.58 22.08
N ILE A 240 -24.43 -31.74 20.82
CA ILE A 240 -25.83 -31.47 20.45
C ILE A 240 -26.79 -32.47 21.11
N ASN A 241 -26.44 -33.76 21.13
CA ASN A 241 -27.26 -34.78 21.79
C ASN A 241 -27.26 -34.64 23.32
N ALA A 242 -26.18 -34.14 23.92
CA ALA A 242 -26.13 -33.87 25.37
C ALA A 242 -27.01 -32.69 25.79
N LYS A 243 -27.30 -31.75 24.88
CA LYS A 243 -28.16 -30.58 25.14
C LYS A 243 -29.65 -30.88 24.95
N ASN A 244 -29.98 -31.92 24.16
CA ASN A 244 -31.36 -32.34 23.88
C ASN A 244 -31.88 -33.43 24.83
N ARG A 245 -31.16 -33.70 25.92
CA ARG A 245 -31.53 -34.63 27.00
C ARG A 245 -31.67 -33.86 28.30
#